data_AF-A0A8S3SEN8-F1
#
_entry.id   AF-A0A8S3SEN8-F1
#
_cell.length_a   1.000
_cell.length_b   1.000
_cell.length_c   1.000
_cell.angle_alpha   90.00
_cell.angle_beta   90.00
_cell.angle_gamma   90.00
#
_symmetry.space_group_name_H-M   'P 1'
#
loop_
_entity.id
_entity.type
_entity.pdbx_description
1 polymer ?
#
loop_
_entity_poly.entity_id
_entity_poly.type
_entity_poly.pdbx_seq_one_letter_code
_entity_poly.pdbx_strand_id
1 'polypeptide(L)'
;MRDFNEFARKLRCKFLFYSKNENIHPFRENSKYEPHYSCDALENYIFQTKHELSSMQPRRFRDNLKPGERSSISSLLRDKSILIKKADKSNNVVVLDKSIYLSEAYRQLQSHHYTSLDGFDFKVLRNNINDYVTRMHIHNEIDEISFKYMINGNQKNYGPGQMHILPKIHKINFVDYDNVMRIGFNIDLIVPPGGDLSFPRLVRSLNT
;
A
#
# COMPACT_ATOMS: atom_id res chain seq x y z
N MET A 1 8.46 -16.95 14.07
CA MET A 1 9.88 -17.31 13.84
C MET A 1 10.45 -16.74 12.53
N ARG A 2 9.72 -16.76 11.39
CA ARG A 2 10.21 -16.16 10.13
C ARG A 2 10.61 -14.68 10.28
N ASP A 3 9.74 -13.88 10.88
CA ASP A 3 9.99 -12.44 11.07
C ASP A 3 11.21 -12.17 11.96
N PHE A 4 11.42 -13.02 12.97
CA PHE A 4 12.60 -12.94 13.83
C PHE A 4 13.90 -13.22 13.06
N ASN A 5 13.91 -14.25 12.21
CA ASN A 5 15.08 -14.56 11.39
C ASN A 5 15.38 -13.40 10.42
N GLU A 6 14.35 -12.77 9.85
CA GLU A 6 14.53 -11.59 9.01
C GLU A 6 15.10 -10.41 9.80
N PHE A 7 14.62 -10.17 11.02
CA PHE A 7 15.16 -9.18 11.94
C PHE A 7 16.64 -9.44 12.26
N ALA A 8 16.99 -10.65 12.67
CA ALA A 8 18.35 -11.05 13.00
C ALA A 8 19.28 -10.86 11.79
N ARG A 9 18.86 -11.30 10.60
CA ARG A 9 19.61 -11.11 9.35
C ARG A 9 19.84 -9.63 9.05
N LYS A 10 18.82 -8.77 9.19
CA LYS A 10 18.95 -7.31 9.01
C LYS A 10 19.97 -6.71 9.98
N LEU A 11 19.94 -7.15 11.25
CA LEU A 11 20.85 -6.70 12.28
C LEU A 11 22.31 -7.06 11.94
N ARG A 12 22.56 -8.33 11.58
CA ARG A 12 23.89 -8.82 11.16
C ARG A 12 24.41 -8.09 9.94
N CYS A 13 23.58 -7.94 8.90
CA CYS A 13 23.96 -7.18 7.70
C CYS A 13 24.29 -5.72 8.05
N LYS A 14 23.47 -5.07 8.88
CA LYS A 14 23.72 -3.68 9.28
C LYS A 14 25.04 -3.53 10.03
N PHE A 15 25.40 -4.49 10.88
CA PHE A 15 26.68 -4.51 11.58
C PHE A 15 27.86 -4.70 10.61
N LEU A 16 27.81 -5.73 9.74
CA LEU A 16 28.89 -6.05 8.81
C LEU A 16 29.17 -4.96 7.77
N PHE A 17 28.13 -4.24 7.36
CA PHE A 17 28.24 -3.18 6.35
C PHE A 17 28.21 -1.77 6.94
N TYR A 18 28.32 -1.62 8.27
CA TYR A 18 28.17 -0.34 8.95
C TYR A 18 29.12 0.75 8.43
N SER A 19 30.37 0.39 8.12
CA SER A 19 31.40 1.31 7.63
C SER A 19 31.53 1.33 6.10
N LYS A 20 30.74 0.54 5.37
CA LYS A 20 30.84 0.44 3.92
C LYS A 20 29.85 1.39 3.24
N ASN A 21 30.35 2.57 2.85
CA ASN A 21 29.64 3.46 1.93
C ASN A 21 29.93 3.04 0.49
N GLU A 22 29.43 1.88 0.09
CA GLU A 22 29.54 1.43 -1.30
C GLU A 22 28.48 2.13 -2.17
N ASN A 23 28.89 2.60 -3.35
CA ASN A 23 27.96 3.07 -4.37
C ASN A 23 27.14 1.89 -4.88
N ILE A 24 25.97 1.72 -4.29
CA ILE A 24 25.03 0.67 -4.61
C ILE A 24 24.41 0.95 -5.97
N HIS A 25 24.49 -0.02 -6.87
CA HIS A 25 23.77 0.03 -8.14
C HIS A 25 22.24 0.05 -7.89
N PRO A 26 21.48 0.95 -8.54
CA PRO A 26 20.04 1.09 -8.31
C PRO A 26 19.24 -0.13 -8.75
N PHE A 27 19.69 -0.80 -9.82
CA PHE A 27 19.07 -2.02 -10.33
C PHE A 27 19.78 -3.25 -9.77
N ARG A 28 19.13 -3.94 -8.82
CA ARG A 28 19.69 -5.15 -8.21
C ARG A 28 18.59 -6.04 -7.65
N GLU A 29 18.84 -7.34 -7.66
CA GLU A 29 17.98 -8.28 -6.95
C GLU A 29 18.21 -8.20 -5.45
N ASN A 30 17.18 -8.58 -4.68
CA ASN A 30 17.30 -8.69 -3.24
C ASN A 30 18.31 -9.79 -2.89
N SER A 31 19.37 -9.42 -2.16
CA SER A 31 20.38 -10.37 -1.73
C SER A 31 19.78 -11.43 -0.79
N LYS A 32 20.08 -12.70 -1.09
CA LYS A 32 19.81 -13.85 -0.22
C LYS A 32 20.92 -14.09 0.80
N TYR A 33 21.90 -13.19 0.86
CA TYR A 33 23.01 -13.28 1.80
C TYR A 33 22.50 -13.28 3.24
N GLU A 34 22.95 -14.28 3.97
CA GLU A 34 22.70 -14.45 5.40
C GLU A 34 24.05 -14.65 6.09
N PRO A 35 24.49 -13.68 6.89
CA PRO A 35 25.76 -13.80 7.60
C PRO A 35 25.68 -14.90 8.67
N HIS A 36 26.67 -15.79 8.68
CA HIS A 36 26.73 -16.88 9.66
C HIS A 36 27.06 -16.38 11.08
N TYR A 37 27.87 -15.34 11.21
CA TYR A 37 28.32 -14.79 12.48
C TYR A 37 28.77 -13.33 12.29
N SER A 38 28.53 -12.49 13.29
CA SER A 38 28.99 -11.09 13.30
C SER A 38 30.01 -10.84 14.42
N CYS A 39 29.56 -10.78 15.67
CA CYS A 39 30.39 -10.66 16.87
C CYS A 39 29.62 -11.17 18.09
N ASP A 40 30.32 -11.51 19.16
CA ASP A 40 29.71 -12.12 20.35
C ASP A 40 28.62 -11.25 20.98
N ALA A 41 28.84 -9.94 21.06
CA ALA A 41 27.85 -9.01 21.63
C ALA A 41 26.53 -9.04 20.83
N LEU A 42 26.61 -9.04 19.50
CA LEU A 42 25.45 -9.05 18.62
C LEU A 42 24.73 -10.40 18.64
N GLU A 43 25.48 -11.49 18.55
CA GLU A 43 24.91 -12.84 18.55
C GLU A 43 24.28 -13.16 19.91
N ASN A 44 24.88 -12.73 21.02
CA ASN A 44 24.28 -12.84 22.35
C ASN A 44 22.98 -12.03 22.45
N TYR A 45 22.95 -10.80 21.92
CA TYR A 45 21.72 -10.00 21.88
C TYR A 45 20.62 -10.68 21.06
N ILE A 46 20.94 -11.17 19.86
CA ILE A 46 20.01 -11.92 19.01
C ILE A 46 19.50 -13.17 19.76
N PHE A 47 20.39 -13.92 20.38
CA PHE A 47 20.05 -15.13 21.12
C PHE A 47 19.12 -14.84 22.30
N GLN A 48 19.45 -13.86 23.15
CA GLN A 48 18.64 -13.46 24.30
C GLN A 48 17.27 -12.94 23.86
N THR A 49 17.23 -12.06 22.84
CA THR A 49 15.97 -11.55 22.28
C THR A 49 15.11 -12.69 21.75
N LYS A 50 15.70 -13.68 21.08
CA LYS A 50 14.97 -14.87 20.60
C LYS A 50 14.38 -15.65 21.76
N HIS A 51 15.17 -15.85 22.81
CA HIS A 51 14.76 -16.57 24.01
C HIS A 51 13.62 -15.84 24.72
N GLU A 52 13.73 -14.53 24.95
CA GLU A 52 12.69 -13.69 25.54
C GLU A 52 11.40 -13.71 24.73
N LEU A 53 11.47 -13.54 23.41
CA LEU A 53 10.29 -13.62 22.54
C LEU A 53 9.65 -15.01 22.55
N SER A 54 10.44 -16.06 22.74
CA SER A 54 9.95 -17.44 22.81
C SER A 54 9.34 -17.77 24.18
N SER A 55 9.80 -17.13 25.24
CA SER A 55 9.29 -17.31 26.62
C SER A 55 8.14 -16.37 26.96
N MET A 56 8.00 -15.26 26.21
CA MET A 56 6.89 -14.32 26.34
C MET A 56 5.54 -15.02 26.13
N GLN A 57 4.67 -14.89 27.12
CA GLN A 57 3.28 -15.31 26.98
C GLN A 57 2.52 -14.25 26.18
N PRO A 58 1.94 -14.60 25.02
CA PRO A 58 1.18 -13.65 24.24
C PRO A 58 0.02 -13.13 25.10
N ARG A 59 -0.01 -11.81 25.34
CA ARG A 59 -1.16 -11.19 25.98
C ARG A 59 -2.37 -11.45 25.10
N ARG A 60 -3.45 -11.96 25.71
CA ARG A 60 -4.74 -12.08 25.01
C ARG A 60 -5.16 -10.68 24.59
N PHE A 61 -5.05 -10.40 23.30
CA PHE A 61 -5.55 -9.17 22.73
C PHE A 61 -7.07 -9.15 22.92
N ARG A 62 -7.57 -8.11 23.60
CA ARG A 62 -9.00 -7.82 23.59
C ARG A 62 -9.26 -7.00 22.35
N ASP A 63 -10.21 -7.46 21.56
CA ASP A 63 -10.73 -6.69 20.44
C ASP A 63 -11.17 -5.31 20.94
N ASN A 64 -10.70 -4.25 20.27
CA ASN A 64 -11.11 -2.89 20.57
C ASN A 64 -12.53 -2.59 20.07
N LEU A 65 -13.15 -3.55 19.38
CA LEU A 65 -14.51 -3.49 18.88
C LEU A 65 -15.41 -4.43 19.67
N LYS A 66 -16.64 -3.99 19.96
CA LYS A 66 -17.68 -4.87 20.48
C LYS A 66 -18.08 -5.89 19.40
N PRO A 67 -18.60 -7.08 19.80
CA PRO A 67 -19.01 -8.11 18.85
C PRO A 67 -19.98 -7.62 17.77
N GLY A 68 -20.96 -6.78 18.13
CA GLY A 68 -21.89 -6.18 17.19
C GLY A 68 -21.21 -5.34 16.12
N GLU A 69 -20.21 -4.53 16.50
CA GLU A 69 -19.45 -3.69 15.56
C GLU A 69 -18.63 -4.53 14.59
N ARG A 70 -17.98 -5.58 15.10
CA ARG A 70 -17.21 -6.50 14.26
C ARG A 70 -18.11 -7.23 13.27
N SER A 71 -19.31 -7.64 13.71
CA SER A 71 -20.33 -8.19 12.84
C SER A 71 -20.77 -7.19 11.77
N SER A 72 -21.04 -5.93 12.14
CA SER A 72 -21.39 -4.87 11.18
C SER A 72 -20.29 -4.62 10.16
N ILE A 73 -19.02 -4.53 10.57
CA ILE A 73 -17.88 -4.39 9.64
C ILE A 73 -17.79 -5.60 8.72
N SER A 74 -17.98 -6.81 9.25
CA SER A 74 -17.96 -8.04 8.47
C SER A 74 -19.12 -8.13 7.47
N SER A 75 -20.28 -7.55 7.79
CA SER A 75 -21.41 -7.43 6.87
C SER A 75 -21.13 -6.39 5.79
N LEU A 76 -20.57 -5.23 6.18
CA LEU A 76 -20.19 -4.16 5.25
C LEU A 76 -19.14 -4.62 4.23
N LEU A 77 -18.14 -5.38 4.67
CA LEU A 77 -17.12 -5.96 3.78
C LEU A 77 -17.67 -7.02 2.82
N ARG A 78 -18.82 -7.62 3.13
CA ARG A 78 -19.49 -8.61 2.28
C ARG A 78 -20.45 -7.98 1.27
N ASP A 79 -20.85 -6.74 1.49
CA ASP A 79 -21.70 -6.01 0.56
C ASP A 79 -20.90 -5.60 -0.69
N LYS A 80 -21.32 -6.14 -1.85
CA LYS A 80 -20.66 -5.90 -3.15
C LYS A 80 -21.17 -4.63 -3.85
N SER A 81 -22.22 -4.01 -3.32
CA SER A 81 -22.78 -2.75 -3.85
C SER A 81 -21.94 -1.54 -3.44
N ILE A 82 -21.11 -1.68 -2.40
CA ILE A 82 -20.27 -0.61 -1.88
C ILE A 82 -18.77 -0.91 -2.06
N LEU A 83 -17.98 0.15 -2.03
CA LEU A 83 -16.51 0.11 -2.04
C LEU A 83 -15.98 0.89 -0.85
N ILE A 84 -15.05 0.25 -0.12
CA ILE A 84 -14.32 0.88 0.98
C ILE A 84 -12.91 1.17 0.49
N LYS A 85 -12.53 2.46 0.44
CA LYS A 85 -11.23 2.92 -0.06
C LYS A 85 -10.62 3.94 0.89
N LYS A 86 -9.29 4.04 0.89
CA LYS A 86 -8.60 5.14 1.54
C LYS A 86 -8.83 6.43 0.75
N ALA A 87 -9.01 7.56 1.43
CA ALA A 87 -9.06 8.86 0.78
C ALA A 87 -7.67 9.26 0.22
N ASP A 88 -7.64 10.03 -0.86
CA ASP A 88 -6.41 10.57 -1.48
C ASP A 88 -5.58 11.41 -0.50
N LYS A 89 -6.26 12.13 0.40
CA LYS A 89 -5.65 12.98 1.42
C LYS A 89 -6.25 12.67 2.77
N SER A 90 -5.45 12.75 3.84
CA SER A 90 -5.76 12.37 5.23
C SER A 90 -5.75 10.86 5.50
N ASN A 91 -5.88 10.47 6.77
CA ASN A 91 -5.97 9.07 7.19
C ASN A 91 -7.43 8.56 7.20
N ASN A 92 -8.28 9.15 6.36
CA ASN A 92 -9.70 8.85 6.31
C ASN A 92 -10.01 7.69 5.36
N VAL A 93 -11.16 7.06 5.60
CA VAL A 93 -11.73 5.99 4.79
C VAL A 93 -13.03 6.50 4.19
N VAL A 94 -13.28 6.18 2.92
CA VAL A 94 -14.49 6.53 2.19
C VAL A 94 -15.27 5.26 1.88
N VAL A 95 -16.56 5.29 2.16
CA VAL A 95 -17.53 4.28 1.70
C VAL A 95 -18.27 4.88 0.51
N LEU A 96 -18.21 4.20 -0.64
CA LEU A 96 -18.76 4.67 -1.90
C LEU A 96 -19.72 3.64 -2.47
N ASP A 97 -20.75 4.12 -3.16
CA ASP A 97 -21.50 3.26 -4.07
C ASP A 97 -20.58 2.82 -5.22
N LYS A 98 -20.57 1.51 -5.49
CA LYS A 98 -19.71 0.92 -6.50
C LYS A 98 -20.07 1.40 -7.91
N SER A 99 -21.34 1.65 -8.20
CA SER A 99 -21.79 2.15 -9.50
C SER A 99 -21.24 3.55 -9.78
N ILE A 100 -21.20 4.43 -8.77
CA ILE A 100 -20.62 5.78 -8.88
C ILE A 100 -19.11 5.70 -9.12
N TYR A 101 -18.41 4.85 -8.38
CA TYR A 101 -16.98 4.64 -8.59
C TYR A 101 -16.68 4.15 -10.02
N LEU A 102 -17.47 3.19 -10.52
CA LEU A 102 -17.30 2.65 -11.87
C LEU A 102 -17.63 3.69 -12.93
N SER A 103 -18.71 4.45 -12.78
CA SER A 103 -19.09 5.47 -13.75
C SER A 103 -18.03 6.56 -13.88
N GLU A 104 -17.44 7.00 -12.76
CA GLU A 104 -16.34 7.95 -12.78
C GLU A 104 -15.07 7.36 -13.41
N ALA A 105 -14.77 6.09 -13.15
CA ALA A 105 -13.65 5.40 -13.79
C ALA A 105 -13.83 5.31 -15.32
N TYR A 106 -15.01 4.92 -15.79
CA TYR A 106 -15.32 4.88 -17.22
C TYR A 106 -15.26 6.27 -17.85
N ARG A 107 -15.79 7.30 -17.17
CA ARG A 107 -15.72 8.69 -17.63
C ARG A 107 -14.27 9.15 -17.85
N GLN A 108 -13.36 8.79 -16.95
CA GLN A 108 -11.93 9.10 -17.08
C GLN A 108 -11.25 8.27 -18.19
N LEU A 109 -11.59 6.98 -18.32
CA LEU A 109 -11.06 6.12 -19.39
C LEU A 109 -11.53 6.53 -20.79
N GLN A 110 -12.69 7.19 -20.89
CA GLN A 110 -13.22 7.76 -22.14
C GLN A 110 -12.67 9.15 -22.45
N SER A 111 -11.77 9.69 -21.61
CA SER A 111 -11.12 10.97 -21.88
C SER A 111 -10.10 10.87 -23.02
N HIS A 112 -9.68 12.02 -23.55
CA HIS A 112 -8.66 12.10 -24.60
C HIS A 112 -7.25 11.63 -24.15
N HIS A 113 -7.07 11.27 -22.88
CA HIS A 113 -5.80 10.78 -22.35
C HIS A 113 -5.59 9.29 -22.59
N TYR A 114 -6.64 8.55 -22.92
CA TYR A 114 -6.60 7.10 -23.11
C TYR A 114 -7.15 6.72 -24.48
N THR A 115 -6.72 5.57 -24.98
CA THR A 115 -7.22 5.00 -26.23
C THR A 115 -7.45 3.52 -26.03
N SER A 116 -8.62 3.02 -26.45
CA SER A 116 -8.95 1.61 -26.37
C SER A 116 -8.06 0.81 -27.33
N LEU A 117 -7.62 -0.37 -26.88
CA LEU A 117 -6.86 -1.30 -27.71
C LEU A 117 -7.77 -2.49 -28.01
N ASP A 118 -8.02 -2.79 -29.30
CA ASP A 118 -8.89 -3.88 -29.75
C ASP A 118 -8.32 -5.28 -29.45
N GLY A 119 -7.03 -5.33 -29.09
CA GLY A 119 -6.33 -6.50 -28.58
C GLY A 119 -4.97 -6.09 -28.03
N PHE A 120 -4.46 -6.88 -27.08
CA PHE A 120 -3.15 -6.64 -26.52
C PHE A 120 -2.42 -7.95 -26.27
N ASP A 121 -1.30 -8.15 -26.97
CA ASP A 121 -0.43 -9.31 -26.76
C ASP A 121 0.76 -8.92 -25.87
N PHE A 122 0.67 -9.33 -24.60
CA PHE A 122 1.75 -9.14 -23.62
C PHE A 122 3.06 -9.78 -24.04
N LYS A 123 3.02 -10.85 -24.85
CA LYS A 123 4.20 -11.55 -25.33
C LYS A 123 4.93 -10.72 -26.38
N VAL A 124 4.18 -10.11 -27.31
CA VAL A 124 4.75 -9.20 -28.32
C VAL A 124 5.34 -7.96 -27.66
N LEU A 125 4.61 -7.30 -26.74
CA LEU A 125 5.16 -6.16 -26.01
C LEU A 125 6.47 -6.55 -25.30
N ARG A 126 6.49 -7.70 -24.64
CA ARG A 126 7.67 -8.17 -23.91
C ARG A 126 8.86 -8.42 -24.82
N ASN A 127 8.65 -9.05 -25.97
CA ASN A 127 9.71 -9.24 -26.95
C ASN A 127 10.27 -7.88 -27.40
N ASN A 128 9.39 -6.93 -27.73
CA ASN A 128 9.80 -5.58 -28.12
C ASN A 128 10.60 -4.86 -27.02
N ILE A 129 10.18 -4.99 -25.75
CA ILE A 129 10.93 -4.43 -24.60
C ILE A 129 12.30 -5.10 -24.49
N ASN A 130 12.36 -6.43 -24.56
CA ASN A 130 13.62 -7.16 -24.46
C ASN A 130 14.58 -6.80 -25.61
N ASP A 131 14.06 -6.66 -26.83
CA ASP A 131 14.85 -6.24 -27.99
C ASP A 131 15.37 -4.81 -27.83
N TYR A 132 14.56 -3.91 -27.29
CA TYR A 132 14.97 -2.54 -26.97
C TYR A 132 16.10 -2.52 -25.92
N VAL A 133 15.89 -3.22 -24.80
CA VAL A 133 16.87 -3.32 -23.70
C VAL A 133 18.17 -3.98 -24.18
N THR A 134 18.09 -4.98 -25.05
CA THR A 134 19.27 -5.62 -25.67
C THR A 134 20.04 -4.65 -26.55
N ARG A 135 19.35 -3.86 -27.38
CA ARG A 135 20.01 -2.83 -28.21
C ARG A 135 20.67 -1.74 -27.37
N MET A 136 20.00 -1.25 -26.32
CA MET A 136 20.61 -0.29 -25.38
C MET A 136 21.91 -0.83 -24.79
N HIS A 137 21.94 -2.11 -24.43
CA HIS A 137 23.16 -2.73 -23.90
C HIS A 137 24.26 -2.86 -24.96
N ILE A 138 23.94 -3.31 -26.19
CA ILE A 138 24.88 -3.38 -27.31
C ILE A 138 25.49 -2.01 -27.63
N HIS A 139 24.69 -0.94 -27.53
CA HIS A 139 25.14 0.43 -27.74
C HIS A 139 25.84 1.06 -26.51
N ASN A 140 26.07 0.29 -25.43
CA ASN A 140 26.67 0.75 -24.18
C ASN A 140 25.92 1.91 -23.49
N GLU A 141 24.60 2.01 -23.69
CA GLU A 141 23.75 3.01 -23.00
C GLU A 141 23.39 2.58 -21.57
N ILE A 142 23.40 1.27 -21.31
CA ILE A 142 23.18 0.67 -19.99
C ILE A 142 24.27 -0.35 -19.68
N ASP A 143 24.63 -0.45 -18.42
CA ASP A 143 25.60 -1.42 -17.93
C ASP A 143 24.99 -2.84 -17.84
N GLU A 144 25.86 -3.83 -17.70
CA GLU A 144 25.51 -5.25 -17.61
C GLU A 144 24.57 -5.58 -16.42
N ILE A 145 24.69 -4.86 -15.30
CA ILE A 145 23.84 -5.08 -14.12
C ILE A 145 22.44 -4.57 -14.41
N SER A 146 22.31 -3.37 -14.99
CA SER A 146 21.03 -2.82 -15.48
C SER A 146 20.36 -3.75 -16.48
N PHE A 147 21.11 -4.22 -17.49
CA PHE A 147 20.61 -5.13 -18.52
C PHE A 147 20.05 -6.42 -17.93
N LYS A 148 20.83 -7.12 -17.10
CA LYS A 148 20.39 -8.35 -16.42
C LYS A 148 19.17 -8.12 -15.55
N TYR A 149 19.14 -7.02 -14.79
CA TYR A 149 18.02 -6.71 -13.93
C TYR A 149 16.74 -6.47 -14.72
N MET A 150 16.79 -5.75 -15.84
CA MET A 150 15.63 -5.47 -16.67
C MET A 150 15.11 -6.73 -17.36
N ILE A 151 15.98 -7.59 -17.89
CA ILE A 151 15.58 -8.84 -18.54
C ILE A 151 15.06 -9.89 -17.53
N ASN A 152 15.68 -10.02 -16.35
CA ASN A 152 15.29 -11.00 -15.33
C ASN A 152 14.13 -10.51 -14.45
N GLY A 153 14.11 -9.22 -14.12
CA GLY A 153 13.02 -8.54 -13.43
C GLY A 153 11.71 -8.57 -14.25
N ASN A 154 11.82 -8.88 -15.54
CA ASN A 154 10.74 -9.20 -16.47
C ASN A 154 10.26 -10.67 -16.41
N GLN A 155 10.54 -11.49 -15.36
CA GLN A 155 9.96 -12.84 -15.18
C GLN A 155 8.80 -13.06 -14.16
N LYS A 156 8.43 -12.10 -13.29
CA LYS A 156 7.26 -12.18 -12.37
C LYS A 156 5.93 -11.80 -13.03
N ASN A 157 4.92 -12.69 -13.00
CA ASN A 157 3.49 -12.45 -13.31
C ASN A 157 3.14 -11.04 -13.85
N TYR A 158 3.30 -10.87 -15.16
CA TYR A 158 2.97 -9.61 -15.84
C TYR A 158 1.48 -9.52 -16.08
N GLY A 159 0.91 -8.39 -15.69
CA GLY A 159 -0.41 -7.97 -16.09
C GLY A 159 -0.36 -6.51 -16.52
N PRO A 160 -1.41 -6.02 -17.19
CA PRO A 160 -1.51 -4.59 -17.47
C PRO A 160 -1.56 -3.83 -16.15
N GLY A 161 -1.06 -2.60 -16.16
CA GLY A 161 -1.31 -1.67 -15.07
C GLY A 161 -2.82 -1.55 -14.85
N GLN A 162 -3.26 -1.70 -13.61
CA GLN A 162 -4.67 -1.54 -13.27
C GLN A 162 -4.93 -0.09 -12.90
N MET A 163 -5.97 0.51 -13.49
CA MET A 163 -6.40 1.84 -13.08
C MET A 163 -6.95 1.77 -11.65
N HIS A 164 -6.37 2.57 -10.76
CA HIS A 164 -6.77 2.67 -9.38
C HIS A 164 -7.08 4.12 -9.04
N ILE A 165 -8.34 4.42 -8.73
CA ILE A 165 -8.78 5.79 -8.43
C ILE A 165 -8.95 5.91 -6.92
N LEU A 166 -8.34 6.93 -6.34
CA LEU A 166 -8.56 7.29 -4.95
C LEU A 166 -9.59 8.42 -4.86
N PRO A 167 -10.65 8.28 -4.04
CA PRO A 167 -11.60 9.34 -3.85
C PRO A 167 -10.97 10.53 -3.14
N LYS A 168 -11.27 11.72 -3.65
CA LYS A 168 -10.83 12.98 -3.07
C LYS A 168 -11.99 13.64 -2.33
N ILE A 169 -11.80 13.86 -1.03
CA ILE A 169 -12.78 14.58 -0.22
C ILE A 169 -12.48 16.07 -0.36
N HIS A 170 -13.42 16.83 -0.91
CA HIS A 170 -13.34 18.28 -0.99
C HIS A 170 -13.86 18.91 0.30
N LYS A 171 -13.28 20.03 0.73
CA LYS A 171 -13.84 20.84 1.81
C LYS A 171 -15.15 21.43 1.31
N ILE A 172 -16.24 21.19 2.02
CA ILE A 172 -17.54 21.78 1.73
C ILE A 172 -17.54 23.19 2.34
N ASN A 173 -17.96 24.20 1.58
CA ASN A 173 -18.18 25.54 2.13
C ASN A 173 -19.48 25.53 2.94
N PHE A 174 -19.51 26.21 4.08
CA PHE A 174 -20.62 26.16 5.06
C PHE A 174 -22.02 26.40 4.45
N VAL A 175 -22.12 27.19 3.38
CA VAL A 175 -23.40 27.53 2.70
C VAL A 175 -24.01 26.32 1.97
N ASP A 176 -23.20 25.37 1.52
CA ASP A 176 -23.66 24.15 0.83
C ASP A 176 -24.10 23.04 1.81
N TYR A 177 -23.77 23.19 3.09
CA TYR A 177 -23.99 22.18 4.12
C TYR A 177 -25.48 21.96 4.41
N ASP A 178 -26.26 23.04 4.47
CA ASP A 178 -27.71 22.99 4.66
C ASP A 178 -28.42 22.33 3.48
N ASN A 179 -27.87 22.46 2.28
CA ASN A 179 -28.42 21.82 1.10
C ASN A 179 -28.13 20.32 1.12
N VAL A 180 -26.90 19.89 1.42
CA VAL A 180 -26.52 18.46 1.47
C VAL A 180 -27.34 17.69 2.52
N MET A 181 -27.60 18.29 3.69
CA MET A 181 -28.45 17.68 4.73
C MET A 181 -29.91 17.53 4.31
N ARG A 182 -30.43 18.42 3.43
CA ARG A 182 -31.82 18.37 2.92
C ARG A 182 -32.04 17.30 1.84
N ILE A 183 -31.00 16.86 1.13
CA ILE A 183 -31.11 15.88 0.02
C ILE A 183 -31.00 14.42 0.48
N GLY A 184 -30.93 14.15 1.79
CA GLY A 184 -30.96 12.79 2.34
C GLY A 184 -29.67 11.98 2.17
N PHE A 185 -28.58 12.59 1.70
CA PHE A 185 -27.25 12.03 1.91
C PHE A 185 -26.82 12.35 3.35
N ASN A 186 -27.18 11.48 4.30
CA ASN A 186 -26.68 11.54 5.68
C ASN A 186 -25.15 11.38 5.70
N ILE A 187 -24.43 12.48 5.47
CA ILE A 187 -23.05 12.63 5.88
C ILE A 187 -23.13 13.31 7.25
N ASP A 188 -23.34 12.51 8.30
CA ASP A 188 -23.35 13.01 9.67
C ASP A 188 -21.94 13.46 10.07
N LEU A 189 -21.64 14.73 9.78
CA LEU A 189 -20.51 15.45 10.33
C LEU A 189 -21.06 16.39 11.41
N ILE A 190 -21.14 15.89 12.64
CA ILE A 190 -21.54 16.68 13.81
C ILE A 190 -20.35 17.54 14.25
N VAL A 191 -20.47 18.87 14.13
CA VAL A 191 -19.52 19.85 14.67
C VAL A 191 -20.06 20.34 16.02
N PRO A 192 -19.34 20.20 17.15
CA PRO A 192 -19.82 20.71 18.43
C PRO A 192 -19.73 22.25 18.48
N PRO A 193 -20.64 22.93 19.21
CA PRO A 193 -20.64 24.38 19.26
C PRO A 193 -19.45 24.88 20.10
N GLY A 194 -18.50 25.54 19.44
CA GLY A 194 -17.40 26.29 20.08
C GLY A 194 -15.99 25.70 19.97
N GLY A 195 -15.73 24.70 19.14
CA GLY A 195 -14.39 24.10 18.97
C GLY A 195 -13.63 24.56 17.72
N ASP A 196 -12.35 24.86 17.87
CA ASP A 196 -11.39 25.23 16.81
C ASP A 196 -11.44 24.32 15.56
N LEU A 197 -11.44 24.94 14.39
CA LEU A 197 -11.75 24.39 13.06
C LEU A 197 -10.65 23.51 12.44
N SER A 198 -9.65 23.09 13.22
CA SER A 198 -8.45 22.50 12.63
C SER A 198 -8.63 21.02 12.23
N PHE A 199 -9.41 20.20 12.95
CA PHE A 199 -9.79 18.85 12.50
C PHE A 199 -11.03 18.36 13.27
N PRO A 200 -12.14 17.95 12.62
CA PRO A 200 -13.24 17.30 13.34
C PRO A 200 -12.74 15.96 13.89
N ARG A 201 -12.73 15.82 15.22
CA ARG A 201 -12.50 14.53 15.89
C ARG A 201 -13.79 13.72 15.81
N LEU A 202 -13.72 12.51 15.26
CA LEU A 202 -14.78 11.51 15.35
C LEU A 202 -15.02 11.15 16.83
N VAL A 203 -16.19 11.48 17.36
CA VAL A 203 -16.67 10.94 18.64
C VAL A 203 -18.04 10.32 18.43
N ARG A 204 -18.19 9.12 18.96
CA ARG A 204 -19.39 8.29 18.89
C ARG A 204 -20.53 8.91 19.68
N SER A 205 -21.67 9.18 19.04
CA SER A 205 -22.95 9.35 19.73
C SER A 205 -23.57 7.95 19.91
N LEU A 206 -23.79 7.55 21.17
CA LEU A 206 -24.66 6.43 21.52
C LEU A 206 -26.04 7.02 21.84
N ASN A 207 -27.02 6.71 21.01
CA ASN A 207 -28.46 6.72 21.28
C ASN A 207 -29.04 5.77 20.22
N THR A 208 -29.65 4.62 20.50
CA THR A 208 -30.27 4.00 21.68
C THR A 208 -29.98 2.51 21.70
#